data_AF-A0A7G1Q775-F1
#
_entry.id   AF-A0A7G1Q775-F1
#
_cell.length_a   1.000
_cell.length_b   1.000
_cell.length_c   1.000
_cell.angle_alpha   90.00
_cell.angle_beta   90.00
_cell.angle_gamma   90.00
#
_symmetry.space_group_name_H-M   'P 1'
#
loop_
_entity.id
_entity.type
_entity.pdbx_description
1 polymer ?
#
loop_
_entity_poly.entity_id
_entity_poly.type
_entity_poly.pdbx_seq_one_letter_code
_entity_poly.pdbx_strand_id
1 'polypeptide(L)'
;MTKEILIQQITAQTAKDPNQDHLLERAESIIDNLSTSIHWKNGKSIPEIIWNHRSKENKEYDWQNLSFKETELETVITDYLKFPQIHCQELDWLIMDILIYKDCLNALDTIRVRTMPHSRYQSKKSGNSTFRILAELWRFGLFILKILAWIIIFSFTTIPPYSLNTIFLHLPITPILWIVITLGWLGKKWIDYRKNNNYLKVLFNTYDILKNSLFSWSEIQELLKRSQKFGMMWNNLIYQLVKARV
;
A
#
# COMPACT_ATOMS: atom_id res chain seq x y z
N MET A 1 -21.82 4.42 -2.67
CA MET A 1 -22.34 5.24 -3.80
C MET A 1 -22.66 4.27 -4.93
N THR A 2 -23.74 4.45 -5.69
CA THR A 2 -24.12 3.55 -6.81
C THR A 2 -24.04 4.27 -8.15
N LYS A 3 -23.89 3.52 -9.25
CA LYS A 3 -23.92 4.05 -10.63
C LYS A 3 -25.17 4.90 -10.88
N GLU A 4 -26.33 4.42 -10.47
CA GLU A 4 -27.62 5.12 -10.66
C GLU A 4 -27.64 6.52 -10.05
N ILE A 5 -27.10 6.67 -8.83
CA ILE A 5 -27.05 7.98 -8.14
C ILE A 5 -26.15 8.95 -8.92
N LEU A 6 -24.99 8.48 -9.40
CA LEU A 6 -24.05 9.30 -10.17
C LEU A 6 -24.68 9.76 -11.49
N ILE A 7 -25.34 8.85 -12.21
CA ILE A 7 -26.02 9.19 -13.47
C ILE A 7 -27.15 10.17 -13.23
N GLN A 8 -27.98 9.98 -12.19
CA GLN A 8 -29.06 10.93 -11.87
C GLN A 8 -28.53 12.35 -11.61
N GLN A 9 -27.41 12.48 -10.90
CA GLN A 9 -26.80 13.79 -10.64
C GLN A 9 -26.23 14.44 -11.90
N ILE A 10 -25.55 13.67 -12.73
CA ILE A 10 -25.00 14.16 -14.00
C ILE A 10 -26.15 14.57 -14.93
N THR A 11 -27.22 13.79 -15.03
CA THR A 11 -28.44 14.13 -15.80
C THR A 11 -29.05 15.44 -15.33
N ALA A 12 -29.16 15.67 -14.01
CA ALA A 12 -29.69 16.91 -13.48
C ALA A 12 -28.80 18.12 -13.84
N GLN A 13 -27.48 17.93 -13.86
CA GLN A 13 -26.50 18.98 -14.19
C GLN A 13 -26.44 19.28 -15.69
N THR A 14 -26.61 18.28 -16.54
CA THR A 14 -26.53 18.41 -18.01
C THR A 14 -27.89 18.68 -18.66
N ALA A 15 -28.99 18.78 -17.90
CA ALA A 15 -30.36 18.94 -18.40
C ALA A 15 -30.61 20.15 -19.32
N LYS A 16 -29.69 21.13 -19.35
CA LYS A 16 -29.78 22.33 -20.20
C LYS A 16 -28.76 22.32 -21.35
N ASP A 17 -27.92 21.30 -21.44
CA ASP A 17 -26.91 21.18 -22.48
C ASP A 17 -27.51 20.55 -23.73
N PRO A 18 -27.37 21.16 -24.92
CA PRO A 18 -27.86 20.57 -26.17
C PRO A 18 -27.22 19.22 -26.51
N ASN A 19 -26.08 18.87 -25.90
CA ASN A 19 -25.38 17.59 -26.09
C ASN A 19 -25.59 16.62 -24.92
N GLN A 20 -26.69 16.76 -24.16
CA GLN A 20 -26.96 15.97 -22.96
C GLN A 20 -26.79 14.45 -23.18
N ASP A 21 -27.36 13.89 -24.24
CA ASP A 21 -27.31 12.45 -24.50
C ASP A 21 -25.87 11.94 -24.67
N HIS A 22 -25.04 12.68 -25.41
CA HIS A 22 -23.62 12.34 -25.58
C HIS A 22 -22.82 12.48 -24.28
N LEU A 23 -23.15 13.47 -23.44
CA LEU A 23 -22.51 13.64 -22.13
C LEU A 23 -22.89 12.50 -21.17
N LEU A 24 -24.13 12.02 -21.22
CA LEU A 24 -24.60 10.89 -20.41
C LEU A 24 -23.95 9.58 -20.84
N GLU A 25 -23.92 9.29 -22.13
CA GLU A 25 -23.22 8.12 -22.66
C GLU A 25 -21.73 8.14 -22.25
N ARG A 26 -21.10 9.32 -22.30
CA ARG A 26 -19.71 9.46 -21.86
C ARG A 26 -19.53 9.25 -20.36
N ALA A 27 -20.42 9.79 -19.54
CA ALA A 27 -20.40 9.60 -18.10
C ALA A 27 -20.59 8.13 -17.71
N GLU A 28 -21.53 7.44 -18.35
CA GLU A 28 -21.73 5.99 -18.19
C GLU A 28 -20.48 5.21 -18.56
N SER A 29 -19.88 5.53 -19.71
CA SER A 29 -18.63 4.91 -20.15
C SER A 29 -17.49 5.12 -19.14
N ILE A 30 -17.34 6.34 -18.59
CA ILE A 30 -16.32 6.64 -17.57
C ILE A 30 -16.57 5.82 -16.31
N ILE A 31 -17.80 5.77 -15.82
CA ILE A 31 -18.16 5.02 -14.62
C ILE A 31 -17.91 3.52 -14.84
N ASP A 32 -18.32 2.97 -15.97
CA ASP A 32 -18.10 1.55 -16.29
C ASP A 32 -16.61 1.22 -16.45
N ASN A 33 -15.84 2.11 -17.09
CA ASN A 33 -14.41 1.92 -17.25
C ASN A 33 -13.65 2.08 -15.92
N LEU A 34 -14.10 2.97 -15.02
CA LEU A 34 -13.58 3.06 -13.65
C LEU A 34 -13.83 1.74 -12.90
N SER A 35 -15.04 1.18 -13.01
CA SER A 35 -15.42 -0.09 -12.38
C SER A 35 -14.52 -1.23 -12.86
N THR A 36 -14.37 -1.37 -14.18
CA THR A 36 -13.59 -2.46 -14.80
C THR A 36 -12.08 -2.32 -14.58
N SER A 37 -11.60 -1.10 -14.34
CA SER A 37 -10.19 -0.83 -13.97
C SER A 37 -9.83 -1.37 -12.58
N ILE A 38 -10.82 -1.66 -11.74
CA ILE A 38 -10.62 -2.18 -10.37
C ILE A 38 -11.16 -3.60 -10.30
N HIS A 39 -10.31 -4.56 -9.94
CA HIS A 39 -10.73 -5.96 -9.91
C HIS A 39 -10.15 -6.72 -8.73
N TRP A 40 -10.90 -7.75 -8.30
CA TRP A 40 -10.43 -8.72 -7.33
C TRP A 40 -9.75 -9.89 -8.04
N LYS A 41 -8.60 -10.31 -7.51
CA LYS A 41 -7.82 -11.46 -8.01
C LYS A 41 -8.63 -12.76 -8.06
N ASN A 42 -9.66 -12.90 -7.22
CA ASN A 42 -10.50 -14.10 -7.14
C ASN A 42 -11.61 -14.13 -8.20
N GLY A 43 -11.57 -13.26 -9.21
CA GLY A 43 -12.56 -13.24 -10.30
C GLY A 43 -13.95 -12.77 -9.88
N LYS A 44 -14.16 -12.37 -8.61
CA LYS A 44 -15.35 -11.64 -8.21
C LYS A 44 -15.24 -10.24 -8.78
N SER A 45 -15.96 -9.96 -9.87
CA SER A 45 -16.21 -8.60 -10.32
C SER A 45 -16.75 -7.80 -9.13
N ILE A 46 -16.30 -6.55 -8.99
CA ILE A 46 -16.98 -5.63 -8.09
C ILE A 46 -18.38 -5.46 -8.67
N PRO A 47 -19.46 -5.84 -7.96
CA PRO A 47 -20.80 -5.50 -8.43
C PRO A 47 -20.89 -3.98 -8.53
N GLU A 48 -21.30 -3.51 -9.71
CA GLU A 48 -21.68 -2.13 -10.06
C GLU A 48 -21.29 -1.09 -9.01
N ILE A 49 -20.06 -0.57 -9.11
CA ILE A 49 -19.41 0.43 -8.23
C ILE A 49 -20.22 0.70 -6.96
N ILE A 50 -20.12 -0.21 -5.99
CA ILE A 50 -20.32 0.12 -4.58
C ILE A 50 -18.91 0.35 -4.03
N TRP A 51 -18.25 1.40 -4.53
CA TRP A 51 -17.01 1.83 -3.91
C TRP A 51 -17.36 2.52 -2.59
N ASN A 52 -16.96 1.88 -1.51
CA ASN A 52 -17.06 2.41 -0.16
C ASN A 52 -15.66 2.73 0.31
N HIS A 53 -15.48 3.91 0.91
CA HIS A 53 -14.24 4.31 1.56
C HIS A 53 -13.72 3.16 2.44
N ARG A 54 -12.48 2.72 2.21
CA ARG A 54 -11.95 1.46 2.73
C ARG A 54 -11.42 1.66 4.14
N SER A 55 -11.72 0.73 5.05
CA SER A 55 -11.18 0.81 6.41
C SER A 55 -9.73 0.31 6.46
N LYS A 56 -8.96 0.86 7.41
CA LYS A 56 -7.60 0.36 7.74
C LYS A 56 -7.54 -1.11 8.12
N GLU A 57 -8.64 -1.69 8.57
CA GLU A 57 -8.75 -3.11 8.96
C GLU A 57 -8.70 -4.01 7.72
N ASN A 58 -9.26 -3.54 6.59
CA ASN A 58 -9.33 -4.29 5.35
C ASN A 58 -8.07 -4.17 4.49
N LYS A 59 -7.13 -3.28 4.83
CA LYS A 59 -5.92 -3.02 4.01
C LYS A 59 -5.09 -4.25 3.70
N GLU A 60 -5.03 -5.23 4.61
CA GLU A 60 -4.26 -6.47 4.40
C GLU A 60 -4.94 -7.36 3.36
N TYR A 61 -6.26 -7.49 3.46
CA TYR A 61 -7.08 -8.25 2.54
C TYR A 61 -7.07 -7.60 1.15
N ASP A 62 -7.22 -6.28 1.11
CA ASP A 62 -7.20 -5.48 -0.11
C ASP A 62 -5.82 -5.55 -0.77
N TRP A 63 -4.74 -5.42 -0.01
CA TRP A 63 -3.38 -5.58 -0.55
C TRP A 63 -3.13 -6.95 -1.21
N GLN A 64 -3.78 -8.01 -0.73
CA GLN A 64 -3.62 -9.36 -1.29
C GLN A 64 -4.48 -9.58 -2.54
N ASN A 65 -5.69 -9.01 -2.56
CA ASN A 65 -6.72 -9.40 -3.51
C ASN A 65 -7.18 -8.28 -4.44
N LEU A 66 -7.05 -7.01 -4.05
CA LEU A 66 -7.45 -5.87 -4.87
C LEU A 66 -6.31 -5.49 -5.83
N SER A 67 -6.65 -5.28 -7.09
CA SER A 67 -5.72 -4.92 -8.14
C SER A 67 -6.31 -3.79 -8.99
N PHE A 68 -5.43 -2.89 -9.41
CA PHE A 68 -5.77 -1.77 -10.28
C PHE A 68 -5.08 -1.97 -11.61
N LYS A 69 -5.84 -1.89 -12.70
CA LYS A 69 -5.28 -1.77 -14.03
C LYS A 69 -4.82 -0.32 -14.23
N GLU A 70 -3.58 -0.07 -13.85
CA GLU A 70 -3.02 1.28 -13.74
C GLU A 70 -3.23 2.14 -14.99
N THR A 71 -2.93 1.59 -16.16
CA THR A 71 -3.06 2.31 -17.43
C THR A 71 -4.50 2.61 -17.81
N GLU A 72 -5.41 1.65 -17.59
CA GLU A 72 -6.86 1.84 -17.84
C GLU A 72 -7.41 2.92 -16.89
N LEU A 73 -7.13 2.81 -15.60
CA LEU A 73 -7.58 3.76 -14.57
C LEU A 73 -7.12 5.19 -14.88
N GLU A 74 -5.83 5.36 -15.19
CA GLU A 74 -5.26 6.69 -15.48
C GLU A 74 -5.82 7.28 -16.77
N THR A 75 -6.06 6.43 -17.78
CA THR A 75 -6.68 6.87 -19.05
C THR A 75 -8.10 7.38 -18.82
N VAL A 76 -8.90 6.65 -18.04
CA VAL A 76 -10.29 7.01 -17.75
C VAL A 76 -10.38 8.30 -16.94
N ILE A 77 -9.50 8.48 -15.96
CA ILE A 77 -9.48 9.71 -15.15
C ILE A 77 -8.98 10.89 -15.97
N THR A 78 -7.98 10.68 -16.83
CA THR A 78 -7.50 11.72 -17.75
C THR A 78 -8.61 12.13 -18.71
N ASP A 79 -9.39 11.16 -19.19
CA ASP A 79 -10.54 11.42 -20.03
C ASP A 79 -11.62 12.22 -19.29
N TYR A 80 -11.98 11.80 -18.08
CA TYR A 80 -12.89 12.54 -17.20
C TYR A 80 -12.46 14.01 -17.00
N LEU A 81 -11.18 14.26 -16.72
CA LEU A 81 -10.66 15.62 -16.51
C LEU A 81 -10.78 16.53 -17.75
N LYS A 82 -10.90 15.96 -18.96
CA LYS A 82 -11.09 16.73 -20.21
C LYS A 82 -12.52 17.22 -20.43
N PHE A 83 -13.50 16.70 -19.70
CA PHE A 83 -14.91 17.03 -19.88
C PHE A 83 -15.50 17.69 -18.62
N PRO A 84 -15.32 19.01 -18.42
CA PRO A 84 -15.87 19.73 -17.29
C PRO A 84 -17.38 19.61 -17.10
N GLN A 85 -18.11 19.33 -18.18
CA GLN A 85 -19.57 19.29 -18.20
C GLN A 85 -20.14 18.09 -17.42
N ILE A 86 -19.38 17.00 -17.29
CA ILE A 86 -19.77 15.80 -16.53
C ILE A 86 -19.19 15.79 -15.12
N HIS A 87 -18.54 16.87 -14.70
CA HIS A 87 -17.91 16.96 -13.38
C HIS A 87 -18.98 17.12 -12.30
N CYS A 88 -19.06 16.16 -11.38
CA CYS A 88 -19.93 16.22 -10.21
C CYS A 88 -19.14 15.86 -8.95
N GLN A 89 -19.54 16.45 -7.83
CA GLN A 89 -18.83 16.33 -6.54
C GLN A 89 -18.63 14.87 -6.14
N GLU A 90 -19.64 14.04 -6.35
CA GLU A 90 -19.67 12.63 -5.99
C GLU A 90 -18.67 11.80 -6.80
N LEU A 91 -18.61 12.03 -8.11
CA LEU A 91 -17.66 11.35 -8.99
C LEU A 91 -16.23 11.84 -8.74
N ASP A 92 -16.03 13.12 -8.44
CA ASP A 92 -14.73 13.67 -8.05
C ASP A 92 -14.22 13.01 -6.77
N TRP A 93 -15.08 12.91 -5.75
CA TRP A 93 -14.76 12.26 -4.49
C TRP A 93 -14.45 10.77 -4.68
N LEU A 94 -15.23 10.09 -5.51
CA LEU A 94 -14.99 8.69 -5.86
C LEU A 94 -13.61 8.50 -6.51
N ILE A 95 -13.30 9.30 -7.53
CA ILE A 95 -12.00 9.24 -8.24
C ILE A 95 -10.86 9.53 -7.28
N MET A 96 -10.99 10.56 -6.43
CA MET A 96 -9.99 10.90 -5.43
C MET A 96 -9.75 9.75 -4.45
N ASP A 97 -10.83 9.17 -3.91
CA ASP A 97 -10.76 8.07 -2.95
C ASP A 97 -10.05 6.86 -3.55
N ILE A 98 -10.39 6.49 -4.79
CA ILE A 98 -9.76 5.40 -5.55
C ILE A 98 -8.26 5.68 -5.76
N LEU A 99 -7.90 6.88 -6.23
CA LEU A 99 -6.51 7.22 -6.53
C LEU A 99 -5.64 7.20 -5.28
N ILE A 100 -6.10 7.82 -4.19
CA ILE A 100 -5.35 7.87 -2.94
C ILE A 100 -5.24 6.48 -2.34
N TYR A 101 -6.30 5.67 -2.38
CA TYR A 101 -6.24 4.30 -1.88
C TYR A 101 -5.31 3.41 -2.72
N LYS A 102 -5.30 3.56 -4.06
CA LYS A 102 -4.32 2.91 -4.95
C LYS A 102 -2.90 3.24 -4.50
N ASP A 103 -2.59 4.52 -4.29
CA ASP A 103 -1.26 4.93 -3.83
C ASP A 103 -0.93 4.36 -2.44
N CYS A 104 -1.93 4.24 -1.55
CA CYS A 104 -1.77 3.57 -0.26
C CYS A 104 -1.36 2.10 -0.41
N LEU A 105 -2.03 1.36 -1.29
CA LEU A 105 -1.75 -0.05 -1.53
C LEU A 105 -0.41 -0.25 -2.24
N ASN A 106 -0.05 0.63 -3.17
CA ASN A 106 1.25 0.62 -3.86
C ASN A 106 2.41 0.90 -2.88
N ALA A 107 2.24 1.86 -1.98
CA ALA A 107 3.21 2.15 -0.92
C ALA A 107 3.36 0.95 0.03
N LEU A 108 2.24 0.32 0.41
CA LEU A 108 2.22 -0.88 1.24
C LEU A 108 2.95 -2.04 0.57
N ASP A 109 2.71 -2.28 -0.71
CA ASP A 109 3.37 -3.32 -1.50
C ASP A 109 4.87 -3.08 -1.59
N THR A 110 5.28 -1.87 -1.97
CA THR A 110 6.69 -1.45 -2.08
C THR A 110 7.44 -1.65 -0.77
N ILE A 111 6.86 -1.21 0.34
CA ILE A 111 7.47 -1.36 1.66
C ILE A 111 7.58 -2.85 2.04
N ARG A 112 6.58 -3.67 1.74
CA ARG A 112 6.62 -5.11 2.03
C ARG A 112 7.66 -5.84 1.21
N VAL A 113 7.77 -5.55 -0.08
CA VAL A 113 8.81 -6.12 -0.96
C VAL A 113 10.21 -5.82 -0.42
N ARG A 114 10.43 -4.59 0.08
CA ARG A 114 11.74 -4.15 0.60
C ARG A 114 12.05 -4.69 2.00
N THR A 115 11.05 -4.81 2.87
CA THR A 115 11.25 -5.17 4.28
C THR A 115 11.16 -6.66 4.57
N MET A 116 10.43 -7.42 3.75
CA MET A 116 10.23 -8.84 3.94
C MET A 116 11.12 -9.65 3.00
N PRO A 117 11.66 -10.81 3.44
CA PRO A 117 12.28 -11.76 2.52
C PRO A 117 11.30 -12.14 1.40
N HIS A 118 11.80 -12.34 0.17
CA HIS A 118 10.95 -12.60 -1.00
C HIS A 118 9.95 -13.74 -0.78
N SER A 119 10.39 -14.85 -0.17
CA SER A 119 9.51 -15.98 0.15
C SER A 119 8.41 -15.62 1.17
N ARG A 120 8.64 -14.66 2.08
CA ARG A 120 7.64 -14.19 3.06
C ARG A 120 6.65 -13.26 2.41
N TYR A 121 7.15 -12.39 1.53
CA TYR A 121 6.32 -11.55 0.69
C TYR A 121 5.37 -12.40 -0.16
N GLN A 122 5.89 -13.37 -0.93
CA GLN A 122 5.08 -14.25 -1.79
C GLN A 122 4.04 -15.04 -1.00
N SER A 123 4.44 -15.63 0.13
CA SER A 123 3.53 -16.37 1.01
C SER A 123 2.41 -15.49 1.58
N LYS A 124 2.69 -14.24 1.95
CA LYS A 124 1.66 -13.32 2.43
C LYS A 124 0.78 -12.82 1.30
N LYS A 125 1.38 -12.49 0.15
CA LYS A 125 0.67 -11.99 -1.03
C LYS A 125 -0.24 -13.04 -1.66
N SER A 126 0.09 -14.32 -1.55
CA SER A 126 -0.75 -15.40 -2.09
C SER A 126 -2.03 -15.63 -1.29
N GLY A 127 -2.12 -15.13 -0.05
CA GLY A 127 -3.28 -15.35 0.83
C GLY A 127 -3.46 -16.80 1.30
N ASN A 128 -2.61 -17.74 0.86
CA ASN A 128 -2.75 -19.16 1.18
C ASN A 128 -2.20 -19.45 2.59
N SER A 129 -3.12 -19.74 3.52
CA SER A 129 -2.82 -19.95 4.93
C SER A 129 -1.93 -21.18 5.19
N THR A 130 -2.09 -22.25 4.42
CA THR A 130 -1.34 -23.51 4.60
C THR A 130 0.12 -23.35 4.17
N PHE A 131 0.36 -22.75 2.99
CA PHE A 131 1.70 -22.42 2.53
C PHE A 131 2.41 -21.44 3.47
N ARG A 132 1.67 -20.49 4.07
CA ARG A 132 2.21 -19.56 5.06
C ARG A 132 2.70 -20.27 6.32
N ILE A 133 1.88 -21.14 6.90
CA ILE A 133 2.24 -21.88 8.12
C ILE A 133 3.47 -22.76 7.84
N LEU A 134 3.48 -23.50 6.72
CA LEU A 134 4.60 -24.36 6.36
C LEU A 134 5.90 -23.57 6.13
N ALA A 135 5.83 -22.43 5.43
CA ALA A 135 6.98 -21.57 5.20
C ALA A 135 7.51 -20.91 6.48
N GLU A 136 6.64 -20.58 7.44
CA GLU A 136 7.05 -20.05 8.75
C GLU A 136 7.70 -21.13 9.62
N LEU A 137 7.12 -22.34 9.65
CA LEU A 137 7.70 -23.50 10.35
C LEU A 137 9.08 -23.88 9.79
N TRP A 138 9.22 -23.92 8.46
CA TRP A 138 10.51 -24.20 7.81
C TRP A 138 11.59 -23.18 8.18
N ARG A 139 11.24 -21.88 8.22
CA ARG A 139 12.18 -20.83 8.64
C ARG A 139 12.54 -20.92 10.11
N PHE A 140 11.59 -21.26 10.96
CA PHE A 140 11.85 -21.48 12.38
C PHE A 140 12.80 -22.66 12.57
N GLY A 141 12.59 -23.76 11.83
CA GLY A 141 13.52 -24.90 11.79
C GLY A 141 14.94 -24.50 11.35
N LEU A 142 15.08 -23.75 10.26
CA LEU A 142 16.37 -23.24 9.79
C LEU A 142 17.04 -22.30 10.81
N PHE A 143 16.25 -21.51 11.53
CA PHE A 143 16.75 -20.64 12.59
C PHE A 143 17.30 -21.45 13.76
N ILE A 144 16.59 -22.48 14.21
CA ILE A 144 17.08 -23.39 15.25
C ILE A 144 18.33 -24.13 14.78
N LEU A 145 18.35 -24.65 13.55
CA LEU A 145 19.54 -25.33 12.99
C LEU A 145 20.75 -24.40 12.98
N LYS A 146 20.55 -23.13 12.61
CA LYS A 146 21.60 -22.12 12.61
C LYS A 146 22.11 -21.86 14.03
N ILE A 147 21.22 -21.73 15.01
CA ILE A 147 21.61 -21.58 16.43
C ILE A 147 22.42 -22.80 16.89
N LEU A 148 21.95 -24.02 16.62
CA LEU A 148 22.64 -25.25 16.99
C LEU A 148 24.03 -25.34 16.36
N ALA A 149 24.16 -25.03 15.08
CA ALA A 149 25.46 -24.98 14.40
C ALA A 149 26.42 -23.99 15.07
N TRP A 150 25.94 -22.81 15.47
CA TRP A 150 26.74 -21.84 16.22
C TRP A 150 27.13 -22.36 17.60
N ILE A 151 26.22 -23.01 18.34
CA ILE A 151 26.53 -23.62 19.64
C ILE A 151 27.64 -24.66 19.50
N ILE A 152 27.57 -25.52 18.47
CA ILE A 152 28.61 -26.53 18.20
C ILE A 152 29.96 -25.88 17.90
N ILE A 153 29.99 -24.85 17.05
CA ILE A 153 31.21 -24.09 16.75
C ILE A 153 31.80 -23.49 18.03
N PHE A 154 30.97 -22.87 18.88
CA PHE A 154 31.41 -22.30 20.15
C PHE A 154 31.98 -23.35 21.10
N SER A 155 31.32 -24.50 21.23
CA SER A 155 31.80 -25.61 22.07
C SER A 155 33.14 -26.17 21.59
N PHE A 156 33.38 -26.27 20.28
CA PHE A 156 34.66 -26.75 19.76
C PHE A 156 35.80 -25.72 19.90
N THR A 157 35.51 -24.44 19.77
CA THR A 157 36.54 -23.38 19.94
C THR A 157 36.93 -23.11 21.39
N THR A 158 36.16 -23.59 22.38
CA THR A 158 36.41 -23.38 23.81
C THR A 158 37.10 -24.56 24.51
N ILE A 159 37.42 -25.64 23.79
CA ILE A 159 38.19 -26.78 24.32
C ILE A 159 39.63 -26.68 23.80
N PRO A 160 40.57 -26.01 24.51
CA PRO A 160 41.97 -26.03 24.14
C PRO A 160 42.63 -27.35 24.59
N PRO A 161 43.55 -27.93 23.79
CA PRO A 161 44.48 -28.95 24.29
C PRO A 161 45.65 -28.37 25.12
N TYR A 162 45.70 -27.06 25.42
CA TYR A 162 46.92 -26.42 25.93
C TYR A 162 46.69 -25.49 27.14
N SER A 163 47.66 -25.54 28.05
CA SER A 163 47.77 -24.96 29.40
C SER A 163 46.97 -23.69 29.72
N LEU A 164 46.43 -23.65 30.96
CA LEU A 164 45.67 -22.56 31.60
C LEU A 164 46.28 -21.13 31.53
N ASN A 165 47.56 -20.97 31.18
CA ASN A 165 48.23 -19.67 31.15
C ASN A 165 48.08 -18.87 29.84
N THR A 166 47.49 -19.43 28.78
CA THR A 166 47.23 -18.71 27.50
C THR A 166 45.77 -18.29 27.30
N ILE A 167 44.89 -18.61 28.26
CA ILE A 167 43.44 -18.37 28.17
C ILE A 167 43.10 -16.86 28.09
N PHE A 168 43.90 -16.00 28.72
CA PHE A 168 43.68 -14.54 28.65
C PHE A 168 44.19 -13.90 27.35
N LEU A 169 45.09 -14.56 26.59
CA LEU A 169 45.61 -14.03 25.32
C LEU A 169 44.70 -14.38 24.12
N HIS A 170 43.85 -15.38 24.27
CA HIS A 170 42.86 -15.80 23.28
C HIS A 170 41.45 -15.51 23.78
N LEU A 171 41.18 -14.27 24.20
CA LEU A 171 39.80 -13.82 24.28
C LEU A 171 39.19 -14.07 22.90
N PRO A 172 38.08 -14.79 22.75
CA PRO A 172 37.52 -15.06 21.44
C PRO A 172 36.89 -13.74 20.96
N ILE A 173 37.73 -12.89 20.36
CA ILE A 173 37.34 -11.58 19.80
C ILE A 173 36.28 -11.81 18.70
N THR A 174 36.34 -12.95 18.01
CA THR A 174 35.43 -13.34 16.93
C THR A 174 33.95 -13.39 17.35
N PRO A 175 33.52 -14.09 18.44
CA PRO A 175 32.15 -14.02 18.95
C PRO A 175 31.70 -12.61 19.30
N ILE A 176 32.54 -11.86 20.00
CA ILE A 176 32.20 -10.51 20.47
C ILE A 176 31.99 -9.59 19.26
N LEU A 177 32.90 -9.63 18.28
CA LEU A 177 32.79 -8.88 17.04
C LEU A 177 31.53 -9.29 16.25
N TRP A 178 31.20 -10.58 16.20
CA TRP A 178 30.00 -11.08 15.53
C TRP A 178 28.71 -10.60 16.22
N ILE A 179 28.66 -10.60 17.55
CA ILE A 179 27.54 -10.06 18.34
C ILE A 179 27.36 -8.56 18.05
N VAL A 180 28.45 -7.78 18.00
CA VAL A 180 28.39 -6.35 17.68
C VAL A 180 27.87 -6.13 16.24
N ILE A 181 28.35 -6.89 15.25
CA ILE A 181 27.90 -6.80 13.85
C ILE A 181 26.42 -7.17 13.73
N THR A 182 25.98 -8.24 14.40
CA THR A 182 24.58 -8.71 14.34
C THR A 182 23.63 -7.76 15.05
N LEU A 183 24.00 -7.22 16.23
CA LEU A 183 23.22 -6.20 16.91
C LEU A 183 23.14 -4.91 16.10
N GLY A 184 24.23 -4.47 15.47
CA GLY A 184 24.23 -3.30 14.58
C GLY A 184 23.31 -3.49 13.37
N TRP A 185 23.35 -4.67 12.75
CA TRP A 185 22.47 -5.02 11.63
C TRP A 185 20.99 -5.11 12.04
N LEU A 186 20.69 -5.72 13.19
CA LEU A 186 19.34 -5.78 13.76
C LEU A 186 18.82 -4.38 14.11
N GLY A 187 19.66 -3.54 14.71
CA GLY A 187 19.34 -2.15 15.03
C GLY A 187 19.00 -1.35 13.78
N LYS A 188 19.81 -1.43 12.73
CA LYS A 188 19.53 -0.79 11.43
C LYS A 188 18.19 -1.25 10.86
N LYS A 189 17.95 -2.57 10.82
CA LYS A 189 16.68 -3.12 10.33
C LYS A 189 15.48 -2.63 11.13
N TRP A 190 15.62 -2.49 12.44
CA TRP A 190 14.55 -2.01 13.30
C TRP A 190 14.25 -0.52 13.09
N ILE A 191 15.29 0.30 12.86
CA ILE A 191 15.13 1.71 12.48
C ILE A 191 14.38 1.83 11.15
N ASP A 192 14.80 1.07 10.13
CA ASP A 192 14.14 1.06 8.82
C ASP A 192 12.68 0.60 8.92
N TYR A 193 12.43 -0.44 9.72
CA TYR A 193 11.08 -0.94 10.00
C TYR A 193 10.20 0.12 10.65
N ARG A 194 10.69 0.81 11.69
CA ARG A 194 9.96 1.90 12.35
C ARG A 194 9.67 3.05 11.39
N LYS A 195 10.65 3.46 10.59
CA LYS A 195 10.49 4.53 9.61
C LYS A 195 9.41 4.19 8.59
N ASN A 196 9.45 2.98 8.03
CA ASN A 196 8.48 2.52 7.05
C ASN A 196 7.06 2.38 7.64
N ASN A 197 6.95 1.89 8.88
CA ASN A 197 5.67 1.83 9.57
C ASN A 197 5.08 3.21 9.86
N ASN A 198 5.92 4.17 10.27
CA ASN A 198 5.49 5.55 10.48
C ASN A 198 5.02 6.17 9.17
N TYR A 199 5.74 5.96 8.07
CA TYR A 199 5.32 6.40 6.75
C TYR A 199 3.93 5.85 6.36
N LEU A 200 3.74 4.53 6.45
CA LEU A 200 2.44 3.91 6.18
C LEU A 200 1.34 4.43 7.11
N LYS A 201 1.65 4.65 8.39
CA LYS A 201 0.68 5.16 9.35
C LYS A 201 0.19 6.56 8.94
N VAL A 202 1.10 7.48 8.62
CA VAL A 202 0.70 8.83 8.18
C VAL A 202 -0.07 8.75 6.86
N LEU A 203 0.33 7.85 5.95
CA LEU A 203 -0.27 7.73 4.63
C LEU A 203 -1.73 7.24 4.72
N PHE A 204 -1.98 6.16 5.46
CA PHE A 204 -3.35 5.70 5.73
C PHE A 204 -4.14 6.64 6.65
N ASN A 205 -3.49 7.41 7.54
CA ASN A 205 -4.18 8.46 8.28
C ASN A 205 -4.67 9.58 7.36
N THR A 206 -3.88 9.93 6.35
CA THR A 206 -4.24 10.94 5.35
C THR A 206 -5.44 10.48 4.54
N TYR A 207 -5.45 9.20 4.14
CA TYR A 207 -6.61 8.58 3.50
C TYR A 207 -7.86 8.60 4.40
N ASP A 208 -7.74 8.16 5.65
CA ASP A 208 -8.89 8.14 6.59
C ASP A 208 -9.54 9.51 6.80
N ILE A 209 -8.78 10.61 6.70
CA ILE A 209 -9.34 11.96 6.83
C ILE A 209 -10.32 12.24 5.68
N LEU A 210 -10.05 11.71 4.48
CA LEU A 210 -10.91 11.89 3.29
C LEU A 210 -12.24 11.15 3.38
N LYS A 211 -12.43 10.29 4.39
CA LYS A 211 -13.72 9.67 4.67
C LYS A 211 -14.83 10.71 4.88
N ASN A 212 -14.49 11.87 5.42
CA ASN A 212 -15.45 12.95 5.62
C ASN A 212 -15.57 13.77 4.33
N SER A 213 -16.63 13.54 3.55
CA SER A 213 -16.94 14.30 2.33
C SER A 213 -17.26 15.79 2.56
N LEU A 214 -17.17 16.26 3.81
CA LEU A 214 -17.39 17.65 4.22
C LEU A 214 -16.16 18.54 4.02
N PHE A 215 -15.00 17.98 3.68
CA PHE A 215 -13.82 18.78 3.38
C PHE A 215 -14.00 19.58 2.09
N SER A 216 -13.65 20.87 2.14
CA SER A 216 -13.54 21.70 0.95
C SER A 216 -12.31 21.30 0.12
N TRP A 217 -12.35 21.56 -1.20
CA TRP A 217 -11.21 21.32 -2.08
C TRP A 217 -9.93 22.05 -1.64
N SER A 218 -10.07 23.22 -1.02
CA SER A 218 -8.95 23.97 -0.43
C SER A 218 -8.30 23.21 0.74
N GLU A 219 -9.11 22.66 1.66
CA GLU A 219 -8.60 21.88 2.79
C GLU A 219 -7.90 20.60 2.32
N ILE A 220 -8.44 19.94 1.28
CA ILE A 220 -7.79 18.79 0.64
C ILE A 220 -6.45 19.20 0.04
N GLN A 221 -6.38 20.33 -0.67
CA GLN A 221 -5.14 20.83 -1.25
C GLN A 221 -4.08 21.10 -0.16
N GLU A 222 -4.46 21.70 0.97
CA GLU A 222 -3.57 21.92 2.10
C GLU A 222 -3.09 20.62 2.74
N LEU A 223 -3.98 19.63 2.87
CA LEU A 223 -3.67 18.30 3.39
C LEU A 223 -2.68 17.56 2.48
N LEU A 224 -2.86 17.64 1.15
CA LEU A 224 -1.90 17.12 0.18
C LEU A 224 -0.55 17.85 0.26
N LYS A 225 -0.53 19.18 0.34
CA LYS A 225 0.72 19.95 0.54
C LYS A 225 1.42 19.61 1.86
N ARG A 226 0.67 19.41 2.94
CA ARG A 226 1.21 19.02 4.26
C ARG A 226 1.78 17.60 4.21
N SER A 227 1.11 16.66 3.55
CA SER A 227 1.59 15.29 3.41
C SER A 227 2.89 15.18 2.58
N GLN A 228 3.08 16.06 1.58
CA GLN A 228 4.36 16.17 0.84
C GLN A 228 5.54 16.53 1.76
N LYS A 229 5.33 17.36 2.80
CA LYS A 229 6.37 17.68 3.79
C LYS A 229 6.83 16.45 4.58
N PHE A 230 6.02 15.39 4.62
CA PHE A 230 6.36 14.09 5.18
C PHE A 230 6.96 13.11 4.15
N GLY A 231 7.28 13.59 2.94
CA GLY A 231 7.88 12.80 1.86
C GLY A 231 6.88 11.96 1.07
N MET A 232 5.58 12.23 1.18
CA MET A 232 4.57 11.53 0.39
C MET A 232 4.51 12.07 -1.03
N MET A 233 4.47 11.14 -2.00
CA MET A 233 4.23 11.46 -3.40
C MET A 233 2.94 10.78 -3.83
N TRP A 234 1.94 11.61 -4.10
CA TRP A 234 0.65 11.20 -4.63
C TRP A 234 0.68 11.23 -6.16
N ASN A 235 -0.17 10.43 -6.80
CA ASN A 235 -0.37 10.43 -8.24
C ASN A 235 -0.68 11.85 -8.74
N ASN A 236 -0.07 12.24 -9.87
CA ASN A 236 -0.25 13.58 -10.44
C ASN A 236 -1.72 13.91 -10.75
N LEU A 237 -2.52 12.89 -11.10
CA LEU A 237 -3.96 13.05 -11.37
C LEU A 237 -4.73 13.56 -10.15
N ILE A 238 -4.29 13.24 -8.93
CA ILE A 238 -4.90 13.77 -7.69
C ILE A 238 -4.74 15.30 -7.65
N TYR A 239 -3.55 15.80 -7.96
CA TYR A 239 -3.30 17.25 -7.98
C TYR A 239 -4.05 17.94 -9.12
N GLN A 240 -4.16 17.31 -10.29
CA GLN A 240 -4.93 17.85 -11.41
C GLN A 240 -6.41 17.95 -11.06
N LEU A 241 -6.97 16.91 -10.44
CA LEU A 241 -8.35 16.89 -9.97
C LEU A 241 -8.61 18.01 -8.96
N VAL A 242 -7.77 18.13 -7.93
CA VAL A 242 -7.88 19.21 -6.93
C VAL A 242 -7.75 20.59 -7.58
N LYS A 243 -6.80 20.77 -8.49
CA LYS A 243 -6.60 22.05 -9.18
C LYS A 243 -7.78 22.43 -10.07
N ALA A 244 -8.49 21.47 -10.64
CA ALA A 244 -9.69 21.73 -11.42
C ALA A 244 -10.92 22.12 -10.56
N ARG A 245 -10.80 22.13 -9.23
CA ARG A 245 -11.88 22.36 -8.27
C ARG A 245 -11.64 23.48 -7.26
N VAL A 246 -10.40 23.97 -7.16
CA VAL A 246 -10.00 25.15 -6.39
C VAL A 246 -10.04 26.37 -7.29
#